data_AF-A0A9D2G1M6-F1
#
_entry.id   AF-A0A9D2G1M6-F1
#
_cell.length_a   1.000
_cell.length_b   1.000
_cell.length_c   1.000
_cell.angle_alpha   90.00
_cell.angle_beta   90.00
_cell.angle_gamma   90.00
#
_symmetry.space_group_name_H-M   'P 1'
#
loop_
_entity.id
_entity.type
_entity.pdbx_description
1 polymer ?
#
loop_
_entity_poly.entity_id
_entity_poly.type
_entity_poly.pdbx_seq_one_letter_code
_entity_poly.pdbx_strand_id
1 'polypeptide(L)'
;MEEELKYLRLLSEQFPNISAVTTEIINLEAIMELPKATEHFISDLHGEFEAVSHVLRNGSGNVKEKINEVFSERLNTEQINQLATIIYYPERKVASIIETLSSKEEREEFYHYTILALVELGQFVVSKYTRSKVRKAMNPDMSYIMEELLFKDSILSNKEPYYHNIIQNVINLEAADLLIISLSELIQDLIVDHLHVLGDIYDRGPAPDKILNLLMEKKSLDIQWGNHDVLWMGAASGSKVAIANVLRICARYDNLEVIEDSYGISLRPLASFAERVYSKNNSKAFQPKLDDEMTHFPEEDKQLA
;
A
#
# COMPACT_ATOMS: atom_id res chain seq x y z
N MET A 1 -41.19 -17.79 -7.03
CA MET A 1 -42.23 -17.21 -6.15
C MET A 1 -41.85 -17.22 -4.67
N GLU A 2 -41.63 -18.37 -4.00
CA GLU A 2 -41.26 -18.38 -2.57
C GLU A 2 -39.85 -17.82 -2.30
N GLU A 3 -38.87 -18.19 -3.13
CA GLU A 3 -37.50 -17.64 -3.05
C GLU A 3 -37.45 -16.14 -3.40
N GLU A 4 -38.21 -15.70 -4.41
CA GLU A 4 -38.35 -14.28 -4.76
C GLU A 4 -38.99 -13.49 -3.61
N LEU A 5 -40.03 -14.02 -2.97
CA LEU A 5 -40.65 -13.38 -1.80
C LEU A 5 -39.67 -13.29 -0.62
N LYS A 6 -38.84 -14.31 -0.41
CA LYS A 6 -37.77 -14.28 0.59
C LYS A 6 -36.74 -13.20 0.27
N TYR A 7 -36.31 -13.12 -0.99
CA TYR A 7 -35.36 -12.11 -1.46
C TYR A 7 -35.93 -10.68 -1.34
N LEU A 8 -37.18 -10.46 -1.76
CA LEU A 8 -37.85 -9.17 -1.65
C LEU A 8 -38.09 -8.75 -0.18
N ARG A 9 -38.37 -9.71 0.72
CA ARG A 9 -38.44 -9.43 2.16
C ARG A 9 -37.09 -8.97 2.72
N LEU A 10 -36.00 -9.65 2.37
CA LEU A 10 -34.65 -9.24 2.78
C LEU A 10 -34.30 -7.85 2.23
N LEU A 11 -34.63 -7.56 0.97
CA LEU A 11 -34.44 -6.22 0.40
C LEU A 11 -35.28 -5.16 1.11
N SER A 12 -36.52 -5.48 1.53
CA SER A 12 -37.37 -4.54 2.25
C SER A 12 -36.82 -4.16 3.64
N GLU A 13 -35.95 -4.97 4.23
CA GLU A 13 -35.25 -4.64 5.48
C GLU A 13 -34.20 -3.53 5.26
N GLN A 14 -33.53 -3.53 4.09
CA GLN A 14 -32.52 -2.53 3.72
C GLN A 14 -33.13 -1.29 3.05
N PHE A 15 -34.20 -1.49 2.25
CA PHE A 15 -34.86 -0.44 1.47
C PHE A 15 -36.36 -0.41 1.77
N PRO A 16 -36.78 0.21 2.89
CA PRO A 16 -38.13 0.07 3.43
C PRO A 16 -39.21 0.82 2.63
N ASN A 17 -38.84 1.70 1.69
CA ASN A 17 -39.77 2.49 0.91
C ASN A 17 -39.23 2.78 -0.50
N ILE A 18 -40.12 3.22 -1.39
CA ILE A 18 -39.80 3.53 -2.79
C ILE A 18 -38.67 4.56 -2.87
N SER A 19 -38.68 5.59 -2.03
CA SER A 19 -37.63 6.62 -2.05
C SER A 19 -36.25 6.04 -1.75
N ALA A 20 -36.12 5.15 -0.77
CA ALA A 20 -34.85 4.51 -0.42
C ALA A 20 -34.32 3.66 -1.58
N VAL A 21 -35.19 2.86 -2.21
CA VAL A 21 -34.84 2.07 -3.40
C VAL A 21 -34.42 2.97 -4.56
N THR A 22 -35.21 4.01 -4.85
CA THR A 22 -34.94 4.94 -5.95
C THR A 22 -33.61 5.68 -5.73
N THR A 23 -33.33 6.16 -4.52
CA THR A 23 -32.06 6.82 -4.20
C THR A 23 -30.87 5.87 -4.38
N GLU A 24 -30.99 4.61 -3.95
CA GLU A 24 -29.90 3.64 -4.10
C GLU A 24 -29.67 3.27 -5.56
N ILE A 25 -30.74 3.06 -6.35
CA ILE A 25 -30.61 2.80 -7.80
C ILE A 25 -29.87 3.95 -8.48
N ILE A 26 -30.29 5.20 -8.24
CA ILE A 26 -29.64 6.39 -8.82
C ILE A 26 -28.18 6.46 -8.40
N ASN A 27 -27.87 6.18 -7.13
CA ASN A 27 -26.50 6.18 -6.63
C ASN A 27 -25.63 5.12 -7.30
N LEU A 28 -26.12 3.88 -7.42
CA LEU A 28 -25.40 2.79 -8.06
C LEU A 28 -25.23 3.00 -9.56
N GLU A 29 -26.25 3.49 -10.26
CA GLU A 29 -26.18 3.88 -11.68
C GLU A 29 -25.13 4.99 -11.88
N ALA A 30 -25.12 6.02 -11.04
CA ALA A 30 -24.12 7.09 -11.13
C ALA A 30 -22.70 6.59 -10.85
N ILE A 31 -22.53 5.63 -9.93
CA ILE A 31 -21.23 5.00 -9.66
C ILE A 31 -20.76 4.19 -10.87
N MET A 32 -21.67 3.48 -11.56
CA MET A 32 -21.32 2.69 -12.76
C MET A 32 -20.86 3.56 -13.94
N GLU A 33 -21.24 4.83 -13.99
CA GLU A 33 -20.79 5.78 -15.01
C GLU A 33 -19.39 6.36 -14.73
N LEU A 34 -18.80 6.09 -13.56
CA LEU A 34 -17.43 6.51 -13.27
C LEU A 34 -16.41 5.69 -14.08
N PRO A 35 -15.24 6.27 -14.42
CA PRO A 35 -14.16 5.52 -15.06
C PRO A 35 -13.77 4.27 -14.24
N LYS A 36 -13.42 3.18 -14.93
CA LYS A 36 -12.96 1.96 -14.26
C LYS A 36 -11.78 2.27 -13.33
N ALA A 37 -11.87 1.79 -12.10
CA ALA A 37 -10.81 1.90 -11.14
C ALA A 37 -9.60 1.01 -11.51
N THR A 38 -8.44 1.30 -10.95
CA THR A 38 -7.21 0.57 -11.27
C THR A 38 -7.18 -0.76 -10.51
N GLU A 39 -6.99 -1.86 -11.23
CA GLU A 39 -6.72 -3.19 -10.67
C GLU A 39 -5.22 -3.47 -10.77
N HIS A 40 -4.63 -3.97 -9.69
CA HIS A 40 -3.21 -4.27 -9.63
C HIS A 40 -3.01 -5.76 -9.31
N PHE A 41 -2.29 -6.45 -10.17
CA PHE A 41 -1.93 -7.86 -9.98
C PHE A 41 -0.47 -7.93 -9.51
N ILE A 42 -0.23 -8.60 -8.40
CA ILE A 42 1.10 -8.87 -7.86
C ILE A 42 1.31 -10.38 -7.73
N SER A 43 2.42 -10.88 -8.24
CA SER A 43 2.88 -12.27 -8.09
C SER A 43 4.27 -12.29 -7.49
N ASP A 44 4.76 -13.50 -7.21
CA ASP A 44 6.16 -13.72 -6.83
C ASP A 44 6.60 -12.94 -5.58
N LEU A 45 5.72 -12.88 -4.58
CA LEU A 45 5.99 -12.16 -3.34
C LEU A 45 7.10 -12.86 -2.56
N HIS A 46 7.03 -14.20 -2.47
CA HIS A 46 8.05 -15.08 -1.92
C HIS A 46 8.65 -14.59 -0.60
N GLY A 47 7.90 -13.95 0.30
CA GLY A 47 8.43 -13.43 1.57
C GLY A 47 9.33 -12.17 1.47
N GLU A 48 9.49 -11.59 0.29
CA GLU A 48 10.32 -10.39 0.02
C GLU A 48 9.58 -9.09 0.36
N PHE A 49 9.47 -8.81 1.66
CA PHE A 49 8.68 -7.68 2.17
C PHE A 49 9.07 -6.31 1.58
N GLU A 50 10.37 -6.00 1.50
CA GLU A 50 10.82 -4.69 1.02
C GLU A 50 10.45 -4.46 -0.46
N ALA A 51 10.62 -5.48 -1.30
CA ALA A 51 10.23 -5.42 -2.70
C ALA A 51 8.72 -5.26 -2.86
N VAL A 52 7.93 -6.05 -2.14
CA VAL A 52 6.46 -5.97 -2.15
C VAL A 52 5.97 -4.61 -1.66
N SER A 53 6.52 -4.13 -0.55
CA SER A 53 6.21 -2.81 0.01
C SER A 53 6.50 -1.70 -1.00
N HIS A 54 7.65 -1.76 -1.68
CA HIS A 54 8.02 -0.81 -2.74
C HIS A 54 7.04 -0.84 -3.93
N VAL A 55 6.73 -2.04 -4.44
CA VAL A 55 5.78 -2.23 -5.56
C VAL A 55 4.38 -1.70 -5.23
N LEU A 56 3.94 -1.86 -3.98
CA LEU A 56 2.67 -1.31 -3.53
C LEU A 56 2.70 0.22 -3.42
N ARG A 57 3.79 0.81 -2.90
CA ARG A 57 3.96 2.26 -2.77
C ARG A 57 4.07 2.96 -4.13
N ASN A 58 4.76 2.34 -5.10
CA ASN A 58 4.92 2.90 -6.44
C ASN A 58 3.72 2.59 -7.37
N GLY A 59 2.79 1.75 -6.92
CA GLY A 59 1.62 1.32 -7.68
C GLY A 59 1.98 0.58 -8.97
N SER A 60 3.06 -0.21 -8.97
CA SER A 60 3.69 -0.77 -10.17
C SER A 60 4.02 0.28 -11.24
N GLY A 61 4.51 1.44 -10.81
CA GLY A 61 4.88 2.56 -11.67
C GLY A 61 3.73 3.48 -12.06
N ASN A 62 2.47 3.14 -11.74
CA ASN A 62 1.31 3.99 -12.03
C ASN A 62 1.44 5.38 -11.40
N VAL A 63 2.05 5.51 -10.21
CA VAL A 63 2.26 6.83 -9.59
C VAL A 63 3.09 7.74 -10.49
N LYS A 64 4.22 7.24 -11.00
CA LYS A 64 5.10 7.99 -11.89
C LYS A 64 4.41 8.31 -13.21
N GLU A 65 3.60 7.39 -13.74
CA GLU A 65 2.79 7.62 -14.93
C GLU A 65 1.80 8.78 -14.71
N LYS A 66 1.06 8.79 -13.60
CA LYS A 66 0.11 9.86 -13.26
C LYS A 66 0.79 11.20 -13.00
N ILE A 67 1.98 11.21 -12.38
CA ILE A 67 2.79 12.44 -12.28
C ILE A 67 3.13 12.96 -13.68
N ASN A 68 3.59 12.10 -14.59
CA ASN A 68 3.92 12.52 -15.95
C ASN A 68 2.70 13.06 -16.71
N GLU A 69 1.52 12.43 -16.56
CA GLU A 69 0.28 12.92 -17.19
C GLU A 69 -0.09 14.34 -16.75
N VAL A 70 0.14 14.69 -15.48
CA VAL A 70 -0.23 16.01 -14.92
C VAL A 70 0.87 17.07 -15.12
N PHE A 71 2.15 16.66 -15.11
CA PHE A 71 3.27 17.57 -14.94
C PHE A 71 4.34 17.54 -16.04
N SER A 72 4.26 16.64 -17.02
CA SER A 72 5.31 16.47 -18.05
C SER A 72 5.69 17.75 -18.83
N GLU A 73 4.76 18.70 -18.98
CA GLU A 73 5.03 19.98 -19.65
C GLU A 73 5.67 21.04 -18.73
N ARG A 74 5.60 20.85 -17.40
CA ARG A 74 6.01 21.84 -16.40
C ARG A 74 7.24 21.42 -15.58
N LEU A 75 7.44 20.12 -15.38
CA LEU A 75 8.49 19.57 -14.54
C LEU A 75 9.51 18.79 -15.35
N ASN A 76 10.77 18.90 -14.95
CA ASN A 76 11.84 18.06 -15.51
C ASN A 76 11.86 16.67 -14.84
N THR A 77 12.64 15.75 -15.39
CA THR A 77 12.76 14.37 -14.90
C THR A 77 13.19 14.28 -13.43
N GLU A 78 14.08 15.16 -12.99
CA GLU A 78 14.56 15.18 -11.61
C GLU A 78 13.45 15.57 -10.63
N GLN A 79 12.68 16.61 -10.96
CA GLN A 79 11.52 17.05 -10.18
C GLN A 79 10.41 15.99 -10.15
N ILE A 80 10.16 15.32 -11.28
CA ILE A 80 9.20 14.21 -11.37
C ILE A 80 9.63 13.05 -10.47
N ASN A 81 10.91 12.67 -10.51
CA ASN A 81 11.41 11.60 -9.66
C ASN A 81 11.36 11.99 -8.18
N GLN A 82 11.71 13.24 -7.83
CA GLN A 82 11.62 13.73 -6.46
C GLN A 82 10.19 13.67 -5.93
N LEU A 83 9.20 14.15 -6.72
CA LEU A 83 7.79 14.07 -6.35
C LEU A 83 7.32 12.62 -6.20
N ALA A 84 7.75 11.73 -7.09
CA ALA A 84 7.46 10.30 -6.99
C ALA A 84 8.01 9.69 -5.69
N THR A 85 9.26 10.00 -5.33
CA THR A 85 9.89 9.51 -4.09
C THR A 85 9.22 10.08 -2.84
N ILE A 86 8.77 11.35 -2.87
CA ILE A 86 7.94 11.92 -1.79
C ILE A 86 6.64 11.14 -1.65
N ILE A 87 6.02 10.71 -2.75
CA ILE A 87 4.82 9.89 -2.67
C ILE A 87 5.15 8.50 -2.15
N TYR A 88 6.25 7.87 -2.57
CA TYR A 88 6.59 6.50 -2.15
C TYR A 88 7.00 6.38 -0.68
N TYR A 89 7.72 7.37 -0.18
CA TYR A 89 8.33 7.37 1.16
C TYR A 89 8.20 8.76 1.80
N PRO A 90 6.97 9.26 2.04
CA PRO A 90 6.76 10.65 2.42
C PRO A 90 7.48 11.02 3.72
N GLU A 91 7.43 10.18 4.75
CA GLU A 91 8.07 10.45 6.04
C GLU A 91 9.59 10.57 5.89
N ARG A 92 10.20 9.58 5.23
CA ARG A 92 11.66 9.52 5.07
C ARG A 92 12.17 10.63 4.17
N LYS A 93 11.50 10.83 3.02
CA LYS A 93 11.97 11.77 2.00
C LYS A 93 11.77 13.22 2.43
N VAL A 94 10.64 13.56 3.06
CA VAL A 94 10.40 14.91 3.57
C VAL A 94 11.39 15.24 4.69
N ALA A 95 11.60 14.33 5.66
CA ALA A 95 12.57 14.54 6.73
C ALA A 95 14.00 14.79 6.19
N SER A 96 14.45 13.95 5.25
CA SER A 96 15.75 14.10 4.57
C SER A 96 15.88 15.47 3.89
N ILE A 97 14.88 15.91 3.14
CA ILE A 97 14.93 17.23 2.47
C ILE A 97 14.99 18.35 3.52
N ILE A 98 14.15 18.31 4.54
CA ILE A 98 14.07 19.35 5.56
C ILE A 98 15.39 19.49 6.34
N GLU A 99 16.10 18.39 6.60
CA GLU A 99 17.42 18.41 7.22
C GLU A 99 18.49 19.12 6.36
N THR A 100 18.35 19.08 5.03
CA THR A 100 19.29 19.76 4.11
C THR A 100 19.03 21.26 3.97
N LEU A 101 17.81 21.72 4.27
CA LEU A 101 17.40 23.12 4.11
C LEU A 101 17.77 23.95 5.35
N SER A 102 18.51 25.03 5.13
CA SER A 102 19.14 25.80 6.21
C SER A 102 18.28 26.95 6.71
N SER A 103 17.49 27.58 5.83
CA SER A 103 16.64 28.72 6.20
C SER A 103 15.18 28.33 6.45
N LYS A 104 14.44 29.19 7.15
CA LYS A 104 12.99 28.99 7.36
C LYS A 104 12.24 29.20 6.04
N GLU A 105 12.66 30.20 5.28
CA GLU A 105 12.08 30.60 4.01
C GLU A 105 12.17 29.46 2.98
N GLU A 106 13.34 28.81 2.84
CA GLU A 106 13.49 27.65 1.94
C GLU A 106 12.57 26.48 2.32
N ARG A 107 12.39 26.22 3.62
CA ARG A 107 11.46 25.18 4.10
C ARG A 107 10.01 25.52 3.81
N GLU A 108 9.60 26.77 4.03
CA GLU A 108 8.25 27.24 3.72
C GLU A 108 7.96 27.15 2.21
N GLU A 109 8.92 27.53 1.36
CA GLU A 109 8.81 27.40 -0.10
C GLU A 109 8.69 25.93 -0.54
N PHE A 110 9.54 25.05 0.02
CA PHE A 110 9.47 23.61 -0.25
C PHE A 110 8.10 23.03 0.12
N TYR A 111 7.60 23.34 1.32
CA TYR A 111 6.29 22.87 1.76
C TYR A 111 5.17 23.37 0.86
N HIS A 112 5.20 24.67 0.54
CA HIS A 112 4.17 25.28 -0.30
C HIS A 112 4.10 24.62 -1.68
N TYR A 113 5.26 24.49 -2.33
CA TYR A 113 5.37 23.86 -3.65
C TYR A 113 4.94 22.39 -3.62
N THR A 114 5.42 21.63 -2.64
CA THR A 114 5.12 20.19 -2.53
C THR A 114 3.64 19.96 -2.26
N ILE A 115 3.03 20.72 -1.34
CA ILE A 115 1.60 20.62 -1.05
C ILE A 115 0.77 20.95 -2.30
N LEU A 116 1.12 22.01 -3.05
CA LEU A 116 0.39 22.34 -4.27
C LEU A 116 0.50 21.24 -5.34
N ALA A 117 1.68 20.68 -5.55
CA ALA A 117 1.88 19.60 -6.49
C ALA A 117 1.09 18.34 -6.09
N LEU A 118 1.09 17.98 -4.81
CA LEU A 118 0.32 16.84 -4.30
C LEU A 118 -1.20 17.08 -4.35
N VAL A 119 -1.67 18.30 -4.09
CA VAL A 119 -3.09 18.65 -4.23
C VAL A 119 -3.52 18.55 -5.69
N GLU A 120 -2.73 19.08 -6.63
CA GLU A 120 -3.05 19.02 -8.06
C GLU A 120 -3.04 17.57 -8.58
N LEU A 121 -2.06 16.76 -8.19
CA LEU A 121 -2.05 15.33 -8.51
C LEU A 121 -3.22 14.60 -7.86
N GLY A 122 -3.50 14.90 -6.59
CA GLY A 122 -4.61 14.34 -5.85
C GLY A 122 -5.94 14.62 -6.52
N GLN A 123 -6.17 15.85 -6.98
CA GLN A 123 -7.36 16.25 -7.75
C GLN A 123 -7.55 15.40 -9.01
N PHE A 124 -6.46 15.13 -9.72
CA PHE A 124 -6.48 14.25 -10.88
C PHE A 124 -6.84 12.81 -10.50
N VAL A 125 -6.19 12.25 -9.47
CA VAL A 125 -6.41 10.87 -9.01
C VAL A 125 -7.84 10.65 -8.46
N VAL A 126 -8.36 11.62 -7.70
CA VAL A 126 -9.71 11.52 -7.08
C VAL A 126 -10.85 11.69 -8.07
N SER A 127 -10.58 12.24 -9.26
CA SER A 127 -11.61 12.60 -10.26
C SER A 127 -12.47 11.42 -10.74
N LYS A 128 -11.94 10.19 -10.67
CA LYS A 128 -12.64 8.95 -11.03
C LYS A 128 -13.43 8.30 -9.87
N TYR A 129 -13.47 8.94 -8.70
CA TYR A 129 -14.12 8.38 -7.50
C TYR A 129 -15.21 9.31 -6.95
N THR A 130 -16.17 8.72 -6.23
CA THR A 130 -17.15 9.52 -5.49
C THR A 130 -16.48 10.21 -4.30
N ARG A 131 -17.01 11.37 -3.89
CA ARG A 131 -16.54 12.08 -2.67
C ARG A 131 -16.57 11.18 -1.43
N SER A 132 -17.60 10.34 -1.29
CA SER A 132 -17.70 9.41 -0.17
C SER A 132 -16.57 8.39 -0.15
N LYS A 133 -16.18 7.84 -1.32
CA LYS A 133 -15.05 6.90 -1.42
C LYS A 133 -13.73 7.57 -1.06
N VAL A 134 -13.49 8.77 -1.58
CA VAL A 134 -12.27 9.55 -1.27
C VAL A 134 -12.21 9.88 0.22
N ARG A 135 -13.30 10.37 0.82
CA ARG A 135 -13.34 10.72 2.25
C ARG A 135 -13.10 9.52 3.16
N LYS A 136 -13.59 8.32 2.80
CA LYS A 136 -13.29 7.08 3.53
C LYS A 136 -11.83 6.65 3.40
N ALA A 137 -11.10 7.14 2.38
CA ALA A 137 -9.69 6.84 2.18
C ALA A 137 -8.75 7.82 2.88
N MET A 138 -9.20 9.03 3.21
CA MET A 138 -8.41 10.06 3.87
C MET A 138 -8.03 9.69 5.32
N ASN A 139 -6.87 10.18 5.77
CA ASN A 139 -6.52 10.19 7.18
C ASN A 139 -7.56 11.02 7.98
N PRO A 140 -8.17 10.47 9.04
CA PRO A 140 -9.17 11.18 9.83
C PRO A 140 -8.70 12.55 10.35
N ASP A 141 -7.43 12.65 10.76
CA ASP A 141 -6.85 13.85 11.37
C ASP A 141 -6.70 15.02 10.38
N MET A 142 -6.56 14.70 9.08
CA MET A 142 -6.38 15.70 8.00
C MET A 142 -7.56 15.77 7.02
N SER A 143 -8.57 14.91 7.19
CA SER A 143 -9.68 14.74 6.24
C SER A 143 -10.38 16.05 5.84
N TYR A 144 -10.63 16.95 6.79
CA TYR A 144 -11.27 18.24 6.50
C TYR A 144 -10.40 19.13 5.59
N ILE A 145 -9.11 19.27 5.91
CA ILE A 145 -8.18 20.12 5.15
C ILE A 145 -7.98 19.54 3.75
N MET A 146 -7.80 18.23 3.66
CA MET A 146 -7.65 17.53 2.38
C MET A 146 -8.91 17.68 1.51
N GLU A 147 -10.11 17.57 2.09
CA GLU A 147 -11.35 17.72 1.32
C GLU A 147 -11.51 19.13 0.76
N GLU A 148 -11.22 20.16 1.57
CA GLU A 148 -11.23 21.56 1.13
C GLU A 148 -10.23 21.83 -0.01
N LEU A 149 -9.04 21.22 0.06
CA LEU A 149 -8.00 21.38 -0.96
C LEU A 149 -8.27 20.56 -2.24
N LEU A 150 -8.83 19.36 -2.12
CA LEU A 150 -9.05 18.46 -3.26
C LEU A 150 -10.34 18.78 -4.01
N PHE A 151 -11.42 19.13 -3.33
CA PHE A 151 -12.70 19.43 -3.99
C PHE A 151 -12.92 20.94 -4.16
N LYS A 152 -11.89 21.65 -4.63
CA LYS A 152 -11.96 23.08 -4.93
C LYS A 152 -13.17 23.37 -5.82
N ASP A 153 -13.94 24.37 -5.40
CA ASP A 153 -15.06 24.88 -6.18
C ASP A 153 -14.55 25.62 -7.43
N SER A 154 -14.57 24.97 -8.58
CA SER A 154 -14.08 25.50 -9.86
C SER A 154 -14.95 26.63 -10.43
N ILE A 155 -16.14 26.86 -9.86
CA ILE A 155 -17.10 27.87 -10.33
C ILE A 155 -16.81 29.25 -9.73
N LEU A 156 -16.13 29.32 -8.56
CA LEU A 156 -15.92 30.55 -7.81
C LEU A 156 -14.43 30.96 -7.79
N SER A 157 -14.01 31.72 -8.82
CA SER A 157 -12.64 32.26 -8.96
C SER A 157 -12.13 33.08 -7.76
N ASN A 158 -13.02 33.51 -6.85
CA ASN A 158 -12.69 34.35 -5.70
C ASN A 158 -12.13 33.59 -4.50
N LYS A 159 -12.04 32.26 -4.55
CA LYS A 159 -11.55 31.43 -3.42
C LYS A 159 -10.05 31.10 -3.46
N GLU A 160 -9.29 31.53 -4.47
CA GLU A 160 -7.84 31.29 -4.47
C GLU A 160 -7.09 31.83 -3.23
N PRO A 161 -7.36 33.05 -2.75
CA PRO A 161 -6.77 33.53 -1.49
C PRO A 161 -7.15 32.66 -0.28
N TYR A 162 -8.34 32.07 -0.30
CA TYR A 162 -8.81 31.19 0.77
C TYR A 162 -7.99 29.89 0.83
N TYR A 163 -7.79 29.21 -0.31
CA TYR A 163 -6.97 27.99 -0.35
C TYR A 163 -5.50 28.27 -0.06
N HIS A 164 -4.97 29.39 -0.55
CA HIS A 164 -3.61 29.82 -0.21
C HIS A 164 -3.44 30.02 1.30
N ASN A 165 -4.41 30.66 1.96
CA ASN A 165 -4.40 30.84 3.41
C ASN A 165 -4.49 29.52 4.18
N ILE A 166 -5.21 28.51 3.67
CA ILE A 166 -5.23 27.16 4.28
C ILE A 166 -3.81 26.58 4.30
N ILE A 167 -3.14 26.56 3.14
CA ILE A 167 -1.78 26.01 3.01
C ILE A 167 -0.81 26.79 3.92
N GLN A 168 -0.88 28.12 3.90
CA GLN A 168 -0.02 28.95 4.75
C GLN A 168 -0.27 28.70 6.25
N ASN A 169 -1.52 28.53 6.67
CA ASN A 169 -1.84 28.21 8.06
C ASN A 169 -1.31 26.83 8.46
N VAL A 170 -1.41 25.83 7.59
CA VAL A 170 -0.84 24.49 7.83
C VAL A 170 0.67 24.59 8.05
N ILE A 171 1.38 25.37 7.24
CA ILE A 171 2.82 25.59 7.37
C ILE A 171 3.15 26.33 8.67
N ASN A 172 2.43 27.42 8.97
CA ASN A 172 2.66 28.23 10.17
C ASN A 172 2.38 27.47 11.48
N LEU A 173 1.50 26.47 11.43
CA LEU A 173 1.15 25.60 12.56
C LEU A 173 2.03 24.34 12.62
N GLU A 174 3.09 24.25 11.80
CA GLU A 174 4.03 23.13 11.77
C GLU A 174 3.35 21.78 11.42
N ALA A 175 2.25 21.83 10.66
CA ALA A 175 1.47 20.66 10.26
C ALA A 175 1.70 20.24 8.80
N ALA A 176 2.70 20.82 8.13
CA ALA A 176 2.99 20.59 6.72
C ALA A 176 3.43 19.15 6.42
N ASP A 177 4.30 18.56 7.26
CA ASP A 177 4.75 17.18 7.12
C ASP A 177 3.56 16.22 7.15
N LEU A 178 2.67 16.39 8.14
CA LEU A 178 1.48 15.55 8.31
C LEU A 178 0.52 15.66 7.13
N LEU A 179 0.34 16.85 6.56
CA LEU A 179 -0.47 17.04 5.36
C LEU A 179 0.16 16.38 4.13
N ILE A 180 1.47 16.52 3.93
CA ILE A 180 2.20 15.88 2.82
C ILE A 180 2.08 14.35 2.91
N ILE A 181 2.33 13.77 4.09
CA ILE A 181 2.18 12.34 4.34
C ILE A 181 0.75 11.90 4.01
N SER A 182 -0.26 12.58 4.57
CA SER A 182 -1.66 12.22 4.36
C SER A 182 -2.09 12.30 2.89
N LEU A 183 -1.60 13.30 2.13
CA LEU A 183 -1.86 13.42 0.70
C LEU A 183 -1.17 12.30 -0.09
N SER A 184 0.09 11.99 0.22
CA SER A 184 0.83 10.90 -0.41
C SER A 184 0.16 9.54 -0.16
N GLU A 185 -0.24 9.24 1.07
CA GLU A 185 -0.96 8.01 1.43
C GLU A 185 -2.31 7.91 0.69
N LEU A 186 -3.07 9.00 0.62
CA LEU A 186 -4.32 9.03 -0.14
C LEU A 186 -4.08 8.75 -1.63
N ILE A 187 -3.04 9.34 -2.21
CA ILE A 187 -2.67 9.12 -3.62
C ILE A 187 -2.28 7.65 -3.85
N GLN A 188 -1.46 7.06 -2.98
CA GLN A 188 -1.10 5.63 -3.05
C GLN A 188 -2.35 4.74 -3.02
N ASP A 189 -3.25 4.99 -2.06
CA ASP A 189 -4.47 4.21 -1.86
C ASP A 189 -5.46 4.31 -3.03
N LEU A 190 -5.53 5.47 -3.69
CA LEU A 190 -6.48 5.69 -4.78
C LEU A 190 -5.91 5.39 -6.17
N ILE A 191 -4.59 5.28 -6.30
CA ILE A 191 -3.96 4.86 -7.55
C ILE A 191 -4.18 3.37 -7.79
N VAL A 192 -4.15 2.54 -6.75
CA VAL A 192 -4.45 1.10 -6.80
C VAL A 192 -5.73 0.83 -6.02
N ASP A 193 -6.83 0.62 -6.73
CA ASP A 193 -8.15 0.50 -6.10
C ASP A 193 -8.44 -0.92 -5.58
N HIS A 194 -7.96 -1.93 -6.29
CA HIS A 194 -8.14 -3.32 -5.93
C HIS A 194 -6.86 -4.10 -6.21
N LEU A 195 -6.40 -4.84 -5.21
CA LEU A 195 -5.17 -5.61 -5.26
C LEU A 195 -5.48 -7.11 -5.40
N HIS A 196 -5.00 -7.70 -6.49
CA HIS A 196 -5.03 -9.14 -6.73
C HIS A 196 -3.67 -9.74 -6.38
N VAL A 197 -3.61 -10.56 -5.33
CA VAL A 197 -2.38 -11.27 -4.93
C VAL A 197 -2.40 -12.69 -5.50
N LEU A 198 -1.43 -13.00 -6.35
CA LEU A 198 -1.31 -14.27 -7.06
C LEU A 198 -0.36 -15.22 -6.33
N GLY A 199 -0.75 -15.61 -5.12
CA GLY A 199 -0.15 -16.68 -4.34
C GLY A 199 1.31 -16.49 -3.95
N ASP A 200 1.86 -17.55 -3.36
CA ASP A 200 3.25 -17.70 -2.92
C ASP A 200 3.71 -16.50 -2.07
N ILE A 201 2.85 -16.09 -1.13
CA ILE A 201 3.18 -15.12 -0.09
C ILE A 201 4.26 -15.72 0.81
N TYR A 202 4.07 -16.97 1.21
CA TYR A 202 5.04 -17.75 1.93
C TYR A 202 5.82 -18.63 0.97
N ASP A 203 7.11 -18.34 0.73
CA ASP A 203 8.03 -19.31 0.12
C ASP A 203 9.44 -19.20 0.71
N ARG A 204 10.34 -18.46 0.04
CA ARG A 204 11.79 -18.44 0.34
C ARG A 204 12.32 -17.13 0.90
N GLY A 205 11.46 -16.16 1.15
CA GLY A 205 11.90 -14.87 1.67
C GLY A 205 11.77 -14.79 3.17
N PRO A 206 12.42 -13.80 3.76
CA PRO A 206 12.62 -13.72 5.20
C PRO A 206 11.42 -13.16 5.96
N ALA A 207 10.45 -12.50 5.31
CA ALA A 207 9.43 -11.72 5.99
C ALA A 207 7.98 -11.86 5.44
N PRO A 208 7.48 -13.10 5.21
CA PRO A 208 6.11 -13.30 4.74
C PRO A 208 5.03 -12.84 5.75
N ASP A 209 5.35 -12.85 7.06
CA ASP A 209 4.47 -12.33 8.12
C ASP A 209 4.22 -10.82 7.97
N LYS A 210 5.26 -10.04 7.62
CA LYS A 210 5.14 -8.61 7.37
C LYS A 210 4.32 -8.32 6.13
N ILE A 211 4.44 -9.16 5.10
CA ILE A 211 3.60 -9.06 3.89
C ILE A 211 2.13 -9.27 4.26
N LEU A 212 1.81 -10.30 5.05
CA LEU A 212 0.42 -10.51 5.50
C LEU A 212 -0.11 -9.31 6.30
N ASN A 213 0.67 -8.76 7.23
CA ASN A 213 0.27 -7.58 7.99
C ASN A 213 -0.03 -6.39 7.06
N LEU A 214 0.84 -6.14 6.08
CA LEU A 214 0.64 -5.09 5.07
C LEU A 214 -0.63 -5.33 4.23
N LEU A 215 -0.89 -6.58 3.83
CA LEU A 215 -2.09 -6.92 3.07
C LEU A 215 -3.36 -6.75 3.91
N MET A 216 -3.33 -7.07 5.20
CA MET A 216 -4.48 -6.91 6.10
C MET A 216 -4.93 -5.46 6.27
N GLU A 217 -4.05 -4.48 6.04
CA GLU A 217 -4.37 -3.06 6.08
C GLU A 217 -5.06 -2.57 4.78
N LYS A 218 -4.99 -3.34 3.69
CA LYS A 218 -5.58 -2.94 2.40
C LYS A 218 -7.10 -3.07 2.42
N LYS A 219 -7.77 -2.01 1.97
CA LYS A 219 -9.23 -1.87 1.97
C LYS A 219 -9.95 -2.82 0.99
N SER A 220 -9.25 -3.25 -0.06
CA SER A 220 -9.84 -3.90 -1.23
C SER A 220 -8.81 -4.83 -1.86
N LEU A 221 -8.92 -6.12 -1.57
CA LEU A 221 -8.00 -7.14 -2.09
C LEU A 221 -8.68 -8.50 -2.23
N ASP A 222 -8.11 -9.34 -3.08
CA ASP A 222 -8.30 -10.79 -3.05
C ASP A 222 -6.97 -11.53 -3.20
N ILE A 223 -6.97 -12.79 -2.77
CA ILE A 223 -5.79 -13.65 -2.80
C ILE A 223 -6.17 -14.96 -3.48
N GLN A 224 -5.45 -15.26 -4.56
CA GLN A 224 -5.40 -16.60 -5.10
C GLN A 224 -4.29 -17.38 -4.38
N TRP A 225 -4.67 -18.33 -3.52
CA TRP A 225 -3.68 -19.07 -2.73
C TRP A 225 -2.77 -19.96 -3.58
N GLY A 226 -1.47 -19.82 -3.36
CA GLY A 226 -0.44 -20.69 -3.93
C GLY A 226 -0.34 -22.02 -3.21
N ASN A 227 0.40 -22.96 -3.81
CA ASN A 227 0.65 -24.27 -3.19
C ASN A 227 1.49 -24.13 -1.91
N HIS A 228 2.37 -23.14 -1.83
CA HIS A 228 3.16 -22.89 -0.64
C HIS A 228 2.29 -22.28 0.48
N ASP A 229 1.40 -21.35 0.16
CA ASP A 229 0.46 -20.78 1.15
C ASP A 229 -0.42 -21.88 1.77
N VAL A 230 -0.98 -22.76 0.93
CA VAL A 230 -1.80 -23.89 1.41
C VAL A 230 -0.99 -24.85 2.29
N LEU A 231 0.30 -25.05 1.98
CA LEU A 231 1.19 -25.85 2.82
C LEU A 231 1.35 -25.22 4.22
N TRP A 232 1.55 -23.91 4.29
CA TRP A 232 1.63 -23.17 5.55
C TRP A 232 0.31 -23.18 6.32
N MET A 233 -0.83 -23.03 5.65
CA MET A 233 -2.16 -23.20 6.27
C MET A 233 -2.37 -24.60 6.85
N GLY A 234 -1.92 -25.63 6.12
CA GLY A 234 -1.94 -27.01 6.59
C GLY A 234 -1.07 -27.22 7.84
N ALA A 235 0.10 -26.58 7.88
CA ALA A 235 0.98 -26.62 9.04
C ALA A 235 0.33 -25.92 10.25
N ALA A 236 -0.23 -24.72 10.05
CA ALA A 236 -0.97 -23.98 11.08
C ALA A 236 -2.19 -24.74 11.61
N SER A 237 -2.83 -25.55 10.76
CA SER A 237 -3.96 -26.42 11.13
C SER A 237 -3.54 -27.70 11.89
N GLY A 238 -2.24 -27.90 12.14
CA GLY A 238 -1.72 -29.02 12.93
C GLY A 238 -1.36 -30.28 12.13
N SER A 239 -1.32 -30.21 10.78
CA SER A 239 -0.88 -31.34 9.97
C SER A 239 0.62 -31.60 10.16
N LYS A 240 0.97 -32.71 10.80
CA LYS A 240 2.37 -33.10 11.06
C LYS A 240 3.21 -33.20 9.78
N VAL A 241 2.60 -33.64 8.68
CA VAL A 241 3.28 -33.75 7.37
C VAL A 241 3.56 -32.37 6.80
N ALA A 242 2.60 -31.45 6.91
CA ALA A 242 2.79 -30.07 6.47
C ALA A 242 3.84 -29.35 7.33
N ILE A 243 3.79 -29.50 8.66
CA ILE A 243 4.79 -28.95 9.58
C ILE A 243 6.20 -29.43 9.22
N ALA A 244 6.37 -30.75 9.01
CA ALA A 244 7.66 -31.31 8.63
C ALA A 244 8.15 -30.76 7.28
N ASN A 245 7.24 -30.55 6.31
CA ASN A 245 7.58 -29.97 5.02
C ASN A 245 7.95 -28.49 5.12
N VAL A 246 7.22 -27.68 5.89
CA VAL A 246 7.54 -26.26 6.13
C VAL A 246 8.93 -26.15 6.74
N LEU A 247 9.20 -26.88 7.84
CA LEU A 247 10.52 -26.88 8.49
C LEU A 247 11.63 -27.31 7.53
N ARG A 248 11.39 -28.32 6.68
CA ARG A 248 12.35 -28.77 5.67
C ARG A 248 12.62 -27.69 4.63
N ILE A 249 11.59 -26.98 4.15
CA ILE A 249 11.73 -25.91 3.15
C ILE A 249 12.49 -24.73 3.76
N CYS A 250 12.08 -24.26 4.94
CA CYS A 250 12.79 -23.19 5.67
C CYS A 250 14.26 -23.54 5.90
N ALA A 251 14.57 -24.75 6.39
CA ALA A 251 15.96 -25.20 6.55
C ALA A 251 16.73 -25.30 5.23
N ARG A 252 16.04 -25.63 4.13
CA ARG A 252 16.66 -25.79 2.81
C ARG A 252 17.03 -24.46 2.18
N TYR A 253 16.30 -23.39 2.46
CA TYR A 253 16.50 -22.06 1.88
C TYR A 253 16.96 -21.02 2.92
N ASP A 254 17.48 -21.47 4.05
CA ASP A 254 18.02 -20.62 5.11
C ASP A 254 17.03 -19.64 5.75
N ASN A 255 15.74 -20.00 5.80
CA ASN A 255 14.65 -19.17 6.35
C ASN A 255 14.08 -19.72 7.66
N LEU A 256 14.93 -20.31 8.51
CA LEU A 256 14.48 -20.80 9.81
C LEU A 256 14.13 -19.65 10.76
N GLU A 257 14.67 -18.46 10.54
CA GLU A 257 14.34 -17.24 11.29
C GLU A 257 12.85 -16.92 11.25
N VAL A 258 12.15 -17.19 10.14
CA VAL A 258 10.68 -17.02 10.06
C VAL A 258 9.97 -17.81 11.16
N ILE A 259 10.45 -19.02 11.46
CA ILE A 259 9.83 -19.89 12.47
C ILE A 259 10.19 -19.42 13.89
N GLU A 260 11.45 -19.04 14.12
CA GLU A 260 11.94 -18.66 15.45
C GLU A 260 11.53 -17.24 15.85
N ASP A 261 11.74 -16.26 14.96
CA ASP A 261 11.61 -14.84 15.26
C ASP A 261 10.20 -14.33 14.94
N SER A 262 9.65 -14.63 13.75
CA SER A 262 8.30 -14.16 13.39
C SER A 262 7.20 -14.90 14.16
N TYR A 263 7.34 -16.22 14.33
CA TYR A 263 6.33 -17.05 15.00
C TYR A 263 6.68 -17.46 16.44
N GLY A 264 7.88 -17.19 16.93
CA GLY A 264 8.27 -17.49 18.32
C GLY A 264 8.43 -18.98 18.63
N ILE A 265 8.59 -19.85 17.61
CA ILE A 265 8.67 -21.30 17.79
C ILE A 265 10.13 -21.72 17.89
N SER A 266 10.57 -22.10 19.10
CA SER A 266 11.96 -22.49 19.32
C SER A 266 12.35 -23.77 18.57
N LEU A 267 13.40 -23.70 17.75
CA LEU A 267 13.96 -24.84 17.03
C LEU A 267 15.09 -25.54 17.77
N ARG A 268 15.47 -25.05 18.97
CA ARG A 268 16.52 -25.67 19.81
C ARG A 268 16.35 -27.18 20.00
N PRO A 269 15.15 -27.73 20.30
CA PRO A 269 14.99 -29.18 20.44
C PRO A 269 15.33 -29.94 19.15
N LEU A 270 14.98 -29.36 17.99
CA LEU A 270 15.27 -29.92 16.68
C LEU A 270 16.77 -29.87 16.37
N ALA A 271 17.42 -28.74 16.65
CA ALA A 271 18.86 -28.57 16.49
C ALA A 271 19.65 -29.55 17.38
N SER A 272 19.31 -29.65 18.67
CA SER A 272 19.94 -30.59 19.60
C SER A 272 19.74 -32.07 19.20
N PHE A 273 18.57 -32.40 18.63
CA PHE A 273 18.35 -33.72 18.05
C PHE A 273 19.26 -33.96 16.84
N ALA A 274 19.34 -32.97 15.94
CA ALA A 274 20.14 -33.07 14.72
C ALA A 274 21.64 -33.22 15.02
N GLU A 275 22.19 -32.43 15.95
CA GLU A 275 23.58 -32.54 16.40
C GLU A 275 23.87 -33.93 17.00
N ARG A 276 23.01 -34.41 17.90
CA ARG A 276 23.20 -35.71 18.55
C ARG A 276 23.19 -36.88 17.56
N VAL A 277 22.31 -36.84 16.56
CA VAL A 277 22.08 -37.97 15.64
C VAL A 277 22.95 -37.87 14.38
N TYR A 278 23.20 -36.67 13.87
CA TYR A 278 23.84 -36.42 12.58
C TYR A 278 25.20 -35.70 12.66
N SER A 279 25.81 -35.58 13.86
CA SER A 279 27.13 -34.94 14.09
C SER A 279 28.27 -35.31 13.14
N LYS A 280 28.23 -36.49 12.50
CA LYS A 280 29.27 -36.96 11.57
C LYS A 280 28.93 -36.77 10.09
N ASN A 281 27.74 -36.29 9.76
CA ASN A 281 27.22 -36.19 8.39
C ASN A 281 27.29 -34.74 7.87
N ASN A 282 28.49 -34.29 7.50
CA ASN A 282 28.69 -33.06 6.70
C ASN A 282 28.43 -33.31 5.20
N SER A 283 27.29 -33.93 4.88
CA SER A 283 26.93 -34.12 3.48
C SER A 283 26.56 -32.77 2.88
N LYS A 284 27.29 -32.37 1.82
CA LYS A 284 26.98 -31.17 1.02
C LYS A 284 25.52 -31.14 0.55
N ALA A 285 24.86 -32.30 0.46
CA ALA A 285 23.46 -32.40 0.07
C ALA A 285 22.49 -31.69 1.04
N PHE A 286 22.84 -31.55 2.33
CA PHE A 286 22.01 -30.93 3.37
C PHE A 286 22.37 -29.47 3.68
N GLN A 287 23.35 -28.89 2.97
CA GLN A 287 23.61 -27.47 3.09
C GLN A 287 22.42 -26.65 2.54
N PRO A 288 22.15 -25.46 3.10
CA PRO A 288 21.17 -24.54 2.54
C PRO A 288 21.49 -24.19 1.08
N LYS A 289 20.45 -23.91 0.30
CA LYS A 289 20.54 -23.29 -1.01
C LYS A 289 20.32 -21.81 -0.82
N LEU A 290 21.36 -21.03 -1.07
CA LEU A 290 21.29 -19.57 -1.08
C LEU A 290 20.92 -19.15 -2.52
N ASP A 291 19.90 -18.31 -2.66
CA ASP A 291 19.58 -17.66 -3.93
C ASP A 291 20.39 -16.35 -4.00
N ASP A 292 21.10 -16.13 -5.12
CA ASP A 292 22.15 -15.08 -5.29
C ASP A 292 21.60 -13.71 -5.77
N GLU A 293 20.28 -13.50 -5.83
CA GLU A 293 19.69 -12.32 -6.45
C GLU A 293 18.76 -11.57 -5.48
N MET A 294 19.27 -10.50 -4.85
CA MET A 294 18.41 -9.42 -4.39
C MET A 294 18.43 -8.29 -5.42
N THR A 295 17.31 -8.05 -6.07
CA THR A 295 17.09 -6.84 -6.87
C THR A 295 16.93 -5.64 -5.94
N HIS A 296 17.98 -4.84 -5.81
CA HIS A 296 17.92 -3.49 -5.23
C HIS A 296 17.44 -2.49 -6.29
N PHE A 297 16.59 -1.54 -5.88
CA PHE A 297 16.07 -0.44 -6.71
C PHE A 297 17.01 0.78 -6.60
N PRO A 298 18.00 0.95 -7.49
CA PRO A 298 19.16 1.79 -7.20
C PRO A 298 18.91 3.29 -7.41
N GLU A 299 17.84 3.68 -8.10
CA GLU A 299 17.55 5.08 -8.39
C GLU A 299 16.82 5.77 -7.24
N GLU A 300 15.86 5.10 -6.63
CA GLU A 300 15.08 5.62 -5.50
C GLU A 300 15.91 5.66 -4.21
N ASP A 301 16.80 4.69 -3.97
CA ASP A 301 17.72 4.71 -2.83
C ASP A 301 18.67 5.92 -2.88
N LYS A 302 19.14 6.30 -4.08
CA LYS A 302 19.93 7.54 -4.27
C LYS A 302 19.14 8.79 -3.93
N GLN A 303 17.82 8.74 -4.05
CA GLN A 303 16.95 9.85 -3.68
C GLN A 303 16.55 9.80 -2.20
N LEU A 304 16.66 8.67 -1.51
CA LEU A 304 16.42 8.59 -0.07
C LEU A 304 17.64 9.00 0.76
N ALA A 305 18.83 9.02 0.17
CA ALA A 305 20.07 9.57 0.72
C ALA A 305 20.13 11.10 0.57
#